data_AF-A0A2T7N8J5-F1
#
_entry.id   AF-A0A2T7N8J5-F1
#
_cell.length_a   1.000
_cell.length_b   1.000
_cell.length_c   1.000
_cell.angle_alpha   90.00
_cell.angle_beta   90.00
_cell.angle_gamma   90.00
#
_symmetry.space_group_name_H-M   'P 1'
#
loop_
_entity.id
_entity.type
_entity.pdbx_description
1 polymer ?
#
loop_
_entity_poly.entity_id
_entity_poly.type
_entity_poly.pdbx_seq_one_letter_code
_entity_poly.pdbx_strand_id
1 'polypeptide(L)'
;MTYKVKYGFSLAEAIMVLAISSISLIAIMLLYSLSIRETEKVRIKTEELGVISRIDLVLQKELMKAGPESTYVRPVKQSGNVVGIRYKVDIPLNHHDVTKQVYFKNGAVFVWEKDFSVSDFPESEINTLELNGSRIAFSTQQYPGLEISFNLGSNEIDYQILYGRTNHYASVNLLAIK
;
A
#
# COMPACT_ATOMS: atom_id res chain seq x y z
N MET A 1 14.13 15.29 78.77
CA MET A 1 12.99 15.64 77.90
C MET A 1 13.54 16.10 76.57
N THR A 2 13.54 15.23 75.58
CA THR A 2 14.08 15.53 74.24
C THR A 2 12.98 16.22 73.42
N TYR A 3 13.14 17.53 73.19
CA TYR A 3 12.26 18.26 72.27
C TYR A 3 12.53 17.79 70.84
N LYS A 4 11.58 17.08 70.24
CA LYS A 4 11.57 16.83 68.79
C LYS A 4 11.30 18.16 68.09
N VAL A 5 12.34 18.79 67.53
CA VAL A 5 12.19 19.93 66.63
C VAL A 5 11.40 19.47 65.41
N LYS A 6 10.16 19.95 65.26
CA LYS A 6 9.41 19.82 64.00
C LYS A 6 9.93 20.89 63.05
N TYR A 7 10.71 20.49 62.05
CA TYR A 7 11.09 21.38 60.95
C TYR A 7 9.83 21.78 60.17
N GLY A 8 9.46 23.06 60.24
CA GLY A 8 8.39 23.65 59.44
C GLY A 8 8.95 24.26 58.16
N PHE A 9 8.22 24.14 57.05
CA PHE A 9 8.58 24.75 55.78
C PHE A 9 8.46 26.27 55.87
N SER A 10 9.51 27.01 55.52
CA SER A 10 9.42 28.47 55.44
C SER A 10 8.62 28.90 54.19
N LEU A 11 8.00 30.08 54.25
CA LEU A 11 7.27 30.64 53.12
C LEU A 11 8.16 30.78 51.86
N ALA A 12 9.43 31.14 52.05
CA ALA A 12 10.40 31.28 50.96
C ALA A 12 10.72 29.93 50.30
N GLU A 13 10.90 28.88 51.10
CA GLU A 13 11.07 27.52 50.59
C GLU A 13 9.81 27.06 49.83
N ALA A 14 8.62 27.37 50.34
CA ALA A 14 7.34 27.03 49.67
C ALA A 14 7.25 27.70 48.28
N ILE A 15 7.59 28.99 48.19
CA ILE A 15 7.59 29.73 46.93
C ILE A 15 8.63 29.16 45.95
N MET A 16 9.84 28.83 46.42
CA MET A 16 10.85 28.20 45.57
C MET A 16 10.41 26.84 45.04
N VAL A 17 9.84 25.99 45.88
CA VAL A 17 9.32 24.68 45.45
C VAL A 17 8.20 24.84 44.43
N LEU A 18 7.26 25.77 44.64
CA LEU A 18 6.19 26.04 43.68
C LEU A 18 6.73 26.57 42.34
N ALA A 19 7.72 27.46 42.36
CA ALA A 19 8.35 27.97 41.15
C ALA A 19 9.05 26.87 40.36
N ILE A 20 9.88 26.05 41.01
CA ILE A 20 10.59 24.92 40.38
C ILE A 20 9.59 23.90 39.84
N SER A 21 8.56 23.57 40.62
CA SER A 21 7.53 22.61 40.20
C SER A 21 6.75 23.12 39.00
N SER A 22 6.43 24.42 38.94
CA SER A 22 5.71 25.03 37.83
C SER A 22 6.54 25.02 36.54
N ILE A 23 7.81 25.40 36.61
CA ILE A 23 8.74 25.36 35.46
C ILE A 23 8.90 23.92 34.97
N SER A 24 9.07 22.97 35.90
CA SER A 24 9.20 21.55 35.57
C SER A 24 7.94 21.01 34.90
N LEU A 25 6.75 21.38 35.40
CA LEU A 25 5.47 20.98 34.83
C LEU A 25 5.29 21.51 33.40
N ILE A 26 5.64 22.79 33.17
CA ILE A 26 5.60 23.39 31.82
C ILE A 26 6.54 22.63 30.88
N ALA A 27 7.78 22.35 31.31
CA ALA A 27 8.75 21.60 30.51
C ALA A 27 8.23 20.19 30.17
N ILE A 28 7.66 19.48 31.15
CA ILE A 28 7.06 18.15 30.95
C ILE A 28 5.89 18.22 29.97
N MET A 29 5.00 19.20 30.10
CA MET A 29 3.86 19.37 29.18
C MET A 29 4.32 19.64 27.74
N LEU A 30 5.36 20.46 27.55
CA LEU A 30 5.93 20.73 26.23
C LEU A 30 6.52 19.47 25.61
N LEU A 31 7.30 18.71 26.37
CA LEU A 31 7.87 17.43 25.92
C LEU A 31 6.77 16.41 25.57
N TYR A 32 5.73 16.33 26.40
CA TYR A 32 4.60 15.44 26.17
C TYR A 32 3.84 15.80 24.88
N SER A 33 3.58 17.10 24.65
CA SER A 33 2.93 17.58 23.42
C SER A 33 3.76 17.27 22.17
N LEU A 34 5.08 17.48 22.23
CA LEU A 34 6.00 17.10 21.15
C LEU A 34 5.97 15.59 20.90
N SER A 35 6.03 14.78 21.96
CA SER A 35 6.00 13.32 21.86
C SER A 35 4.71 12.80 21.23
N ILE A 36 3.54 13.36 21.59
CA ILE A 36 2.26 12.98 20.97
C ILE A 36 2.28 13.30 19.47
N ARG A 37 2.74 14.49 19.10
CA ARG A 37 2.78 14.91 17.69
C ARG A 37 3.67 14.01 16.85
N GLU A 38 4.83 13.60 17.37
CA GLU A 38 5.71 12.66 16.67
C GLU A 38 5.12 11.25 16.63
N THR A 39 4.49 10.80 17.72
CA THR A 39 3.82 9.49 17.76
C THR A 39 2.70 9.41 16.73
N GLU A 40 1.90 10.47 16.58
CA GLU A 40 0.82 10.50 15.59
C GLU A 40 1.36 10.49 14.14
N LYS A 41 2.45 11.21 13.87
CA LYS A 41 3.11 11.13 12.56
C LYS A 41 3.60 9.72 12.25
N VAL A 42 4.22 9.05 13.23
CA VAL A 42 4.70 7.68 13.08
C VAL A 42 3.52 6.72 12.87
N ARG A 43 2.43 6.90 13.61
CA ARG A 43 1.21 6.10 13.45
C ARG A 43 0.65 6.21 12.03
N ILE A 44 0.44 7.43 11.54
CA ILE A 44 -0.07 7.68 10.18
C ILE A 44 0.86 7.04 9.14
N LYS A 45 2.17 7.24 9.26
CA LYS A 45 3.14 6.66 8.32
C LYS A 45 3.13 5.12 8.35
N THR A 46 2.93 4.54 9.53
CA THR A 46 2.85 3.08 9.69
C THR A 46 1.58 2.51 9.05
N GLU A 47 0.45 3.22 9.18
CA GLU A 47 -0.80 2.87 8.51
C GLU A 47 -0.66 2.97 6.98
N GLU A 48 -0.06 4.05 6.47
CA GLU A 48 0.21 4.22 5.04
C GLU A 48 1.08 3.07 4.47
N LEU A 49 2.19 2.75 5.15
CA LEU A 49 3.07 1.65 4.77
C LEU A 49 2.37 0.29 4.87
N GLY A 50 1.49 0.11 5.84
CA GLY A 50 0.69 -1.11 5.99
C GLY A 50 -0.25 -1.34 4.83
N VAL A 51 -0.91 -0.29 4.32
CA VAL A 51 -1.75 -0.35 3.12
C VAL A 51 -0.89 -0.66 1.89
N ILE A 52 0.19 0.09 1.68
CA ILE A 52 1.11 -0.12 0.55
C ILE A 52 1.63 -1.56 0.52
N SER A 53 2.10 -2.08 1.66
CA SER A 53 2.64 -3.44 1.74
C SER A 53 1.59 -4.51 1.40
N ARG A 54 0.34 -4.33 1.82
CA ARG A 54 -0.75 -5.27 1.47
C ARG A 54 -1.04 -5.26 -0.03
N ILE A 55 -1.08 -4.07 -0.65
CA ILE A 55 -1.31 -3.92 -2.09
C ILE A 55 -0.12 -4.49 -2.87
N ASP A 56 1.10 -4.17 -2.46
CA ASP A 56 2.34 -4.67 -3.08
C ASP A 56 2.38 -6.20 -3.06
N LEU A 57 2.10 -6.84 -1.93
CA LEU A 57 2.05 -8.31 -1.83
C LEU A 57 1.02 -8.93 -2.77
N VAL A 58 -0.16 -8.30 -2.93
CA VAL A 58 -1.18 -8.76 -3.88
C VAL A 58 -0.68 -8.61 -5.31
N LEU A 59 -0.13 -7.45 -5.66
CA LEU A 59 0.37 -7.19 -7.02
C LEU A 59 1.52 -8.15 -7.36
N GLN A 60 2.51 -8.31 -6.49
CA GLN A 60 3.60 -9.27 -6.70
C GLN A 60 3.05 -10.68 -6.90
N LYS A 61 2.20 -11.16 -5.98
CA LYS A 61 1.66 -12.52 -6.06
C LYS A 61 0.89 -12.78 -7.35
N GLU A 62 0.11 -11.81 -7.83
CA GLU A 62 -0.71 -11.99 -9.01
C GLU A 62 0.09 -11.78 -10.30
N LEU A 63 0.94 -10.76 -10.37
CA LEU A 63 1.77 -10.47 -11.55
C LEU A 63 2.90 -11.51 -11.73
N MET A 64 3.42 -12.12 -10.66
CA MET A 64 4.39 -13.22 -10.78
C MET A 64 3.82 -14.47 -11.45
N LYS A 65 2.49 -14.58 -11.57
CA LYS A 65 1.84 -15.66 -12.32
C LYS A 65 1.84 -15.40 -13.83
N ALA A 66 2.19 -14.19 -14.26
CA ALA A 66 2.34 -13.90 -15.68
C ALA A 66 3.46 -14.77 -16.23
N GLY A 67 3.14 -15.55 -17.26
CA GLY A 67 4.11 -16.41 -17.91
C GLY A 67 5.20 -15.61 -18.64
N PRO A 68 6.31 -16.26 -19.00
CA PRO A 68 7.40 -15.64 -19.76
C PRO A 68 7.04 -15.29 -21.21
N GLU A 69 5.87 -15.74 -21.70
CA GLU A 69 5.37 -15.37 -23.02
C GLU A 69 4.94 -13.90 -23.06
N SER A 70 5.90 -13.01 -23.34
CA SER A 70 5.66 -11.58 -23.52
C SER A 70 4.61 -11.25 -24.58
N THR A 71 4.35 -12.17 -25.51
CA THR A 71 3.29 -12.05 -26.53
C THR A 71 1.90 -11.85 -25.91
N TYR A 72 1.64 -12.48 -24.76
CA TYR A 72 0.36 -12.42 -24.08
C TYR A 72 0.46 -11.68 -22.74
N VAL A 73 1.31 -10.66 -22.65
CA VAL A 73 1.33 -9.69 -21.55
C VAL A 73 1.12 -8.30 -22.14
N ARG A 74 0.04 -7.62 -21.77
CA ARG A 74 -0.34 -6.32 -22.36
C ARG A 74 -0.79 -5.32 -21.29
N PRO A 75 -0.42 -4.03 -21.46
CA PRO A 75 -0.95 -2.97 -20.62
C PRO A 75 -2.42 -2.74 -20.97
N VAL A 76 -3.25 -2.63 -19.94
CA VAL A 76 -4.67 -2.35 -20.07
C VAL A 76 -4.85 -0.84 -20.01
N LYS A 77 -5.20 -0.23 -21.15
CA LYS A 77 -5.38 1.21 -21.27
C LYS A 77 -6.87 1.56 -21.29
N GLN A 78 -7.25 2.50 -20.44
CA GLN A 78 -8.57 3.11 -20.44
C GLN A 78 -8.41 4.63 -20.46
N SER A 79 -8.93 5.28 -21.51
CA SER A 79 -8.88 6.74 -21.67
C SER A 79 -7.45 7.29 -21.59
N GLY A 80 -6.51 6.66 -22.30
CA GLY A 80 -5.09 7.02 -22.34
C GLY A 80 -4.23 6.56 -21.15
N ASN A 81 -4.84 6.13 -20.04
CA ASN A 81 -4.11 5.74 -18.83
C ASN A 81 -3.96 4.22 -18.72
N VAL A 82 -2.79 3.74 -18.30
CA VAL A 82 -2.57 2.32 -18.00
C VAL A 82 -3.15 2.03 -16.62
N VAL A 83 -4.29 1.36 -16.60
CA VAL A 83 -5.07 1.06 -15.39
C VAL A 83 -4.87 -0.38 -14.90
N GLY A 84 -4.14 -1.20 -15.64
CA GLY A 84 -3.87 -2.58 -15.27
C GLY A 84 -2.96 -3.31 -16.25
N ILE A 85 -2.75 -4.59 -15.99
CA ILE A 85 -2.00 -5.51 -16.85
C ILE A 85 -2.86 -6.75 -17.09
N ARG A 86 -2.96 -7.17 -18.35
CA ARG A 86 -3.61 -8.40 -18.77
C ARG A 86 -2.55 -9.38 -19.22
N TYR A 87 -2.64 -10.61 -18.73
CA TYR A 87 -1.64 -11.64 -18.97
C TYR A 87 -2.26 -13.03 -19.08
N LYS A 88 -1.58 -13.91 -19.81
CA LYS A 88 -1.89 -15.34 -19.87
C LYS A 88 -1.20 -16.08 -18.71
N VAL A 89 -1.92 -17.03 -18.12
CA VAL A 89 -1.40 -17.97 -17.13
C VAL A 89 -1.64 -19.38 -17.64
N ASP A 90 -0.56 -20.15 -17.75
CA ASP A 90 -0.61 -21.59 -18.02
C ASP A 90 -0.85 -22.34 -16.69
N ILE A 91 -1.83 -23.25 -16.66
CA ILE A 91 -2.12 -24.12 -15.52
C ILE A 91 -1.67 -25.54 -15.85
N PRO A 92 -0.47 -25.97 -15.42
CA PRO A 92 0.13 -27.25 -15.82
C PRO A 92 -0.71 -28.47 -15.42
N LEU A 93 -1.41 -28.39 -14.28
CA LEU A 93 -2.19 -29.50 -13.74
C LEU A 93 -3.37 -29.91 -14.65
N ASN A 94 -3.96 -28.93 -15.35
CA ASN A 94 -5.16 -29.16 -16.16
C ASN A 94 -4.91 -28.91 -17.66
N HIS A 95 -3.68 -28.56 -18.08
CA HIS A 95 -3.33 -28.17 -19.45
C HIS A 95 -4.28 -27.12 -20.02
N HIS A 96 -4.69 -26.17 -19.17
CA HIS A 96 -5.67 -25.16 -19.52
C HIS A 96 -5.11 -23.77 -19.28
N ASP A 97 -5.21 -22.94 -20.31
CA ASP A 97 -4.75 -21.57 -20.28
C ASP A 97 -5.86 -20.65 -19.78
N VAL A 98 -5.50 -19.68 -18.94
CA VAL A 98 -6.44 -18.69 -18.38
C VAL A 98 -5.94 -17.29 -18.68
N THR A 99 -6.83 -16.44 -19.19
CA THR A 99 -6.60 -15.00 -19.26
C THR A 99 -6.87 -14.40 -17.88
N LYS A 100 -5.90 -13.68 -17.34
CA LYS A 100 -6.06 -12.88 -16.12
C LYS A 100 -5.81 -11.41 -16.39
N GLN A 101 -6.45 -10.56 -15.59
CA GLN A 101 -6.16 -9.14 -15.57
C GLN A 101 -6.13 -8.64 -14.15
N VAL A 102 -5.04 -8.00 -13.78
CA VAL A 102 -4.96 -7.17 -12.58
C VAL A 102 -5.22 -5.74 -13.02
N TYR A 103 -6.17 -5.06 -12.37
CA TYR A 103 -6.46 -3.66 -12.66
C TYR A 103 -6.82 -2.90 -11.40
N PHE A 104 -6.60 -1.60 -11.45
CA PHE A 104 -6.90 -0.68 -10.39
C PHE A 104 -8.14 0.15 -10.76
N LYS A 105 -9.09 0.25 -9.82
CA LYS A 105 -10.27 1.09 -9.98
C LYS A 105 -10.75 1.60 -8.63
N ASN A 106 -10.98 2.91 -8.54
CA ASN A 106 -11.60 3.57 -7.38
C ASN A 106 -10.92 3.29 -6.02
N GLY A 107 -9.60 3.11 -5.97
CA GLY A 107 -8.90 2.83 -4.71
C GLY A 107 -8.86 1.35 -4.32
N ALA A 108 -9.22 0.44 -5.22
CA ALA A 108 -9.11 -1.00 -5.01
C ALA A 108 -8.42 -1.68 -6.20
N VAL A 109 -7.73 -2.78 -5.90
CA VAL A 109 -7.17 -3.70 -6.89
C VAL A 109 -8.16 -4.83 -7.11
N PHE A 110 -8.42 -5.13 -8.38
CA PHE A 110 -9.28 -6.19 -8.82
C PHE A 110 -8.50 -7.15 -9.71
N VAL A 111 -8.83 -8.42 -9.60
CA VAL A 111 -8.31 -9.47 -10.45
C VAL A 111 -9.47 -10.30 -10.95
N TRP A 112 -9.60 -10.39 -12.27
CA TRP A 112 -10.53 -11.31 -12.90
C TRP A 112 -9.79 -12.37 -13.69
N GLU A 113 -10.46 -13.50 -13.87
CA GLU A 113 -10.00 -14.62 -14.67
C GLU A 113 -11.09 -15.11 -15.62
N LYS A 114 -10.68 -15.66 -16.76
CA LYS A 114 -11.52 -16.22 -17.81
C LYS A 114 -10.72 -17.26 -18.58
N ASP A 115 -11.39 -18.26 -19.17
CA ASP A 115 -10.77 -19.16 -20.14
C ASP A 115 -10.04 -18.39 -21.23
N PHE A 116 -8.83 -18.83 -21.57
CA PHE A 116 -7.98 -18.12 -22.50
C PHE A 116 -8.61 -17.97 -23.88
N SER A 117 -8.54 -16.74 -24.40
CA SER A 117 -8.86 -16.44 -25.79
C SER A 117 -7.88 -15.41 -26.33
N VAL A 118 -7.39 -15.63 -27.55
CA VAL A 118 -6.48 -14.69 -28.24
C VAL A 118 -7.15 -13.32 -28.44
N SER A 119 -8.47 -13.30 -28.62
CA SER A 119 -9.24 -12.06 -28.74
C SER A 119 -9.27 -11.22 -27.45
N ASP A 120 -8.85 -11.78 -26.31
CA ASP A 120 -8.74 -11.04 -25.06
C ASP A 120 -7.54 -10.08 -25.06
N PHE A 121 -6.67 -10.05 -26.08
CA PHE A 121 -5.50 -9.18 -26.11
C PHE A 121 -5.53 -8.16 -27.27
N PRO A 122 -6.49 -7.21 -27.28
CA PRO A 122 -6.54 -6.17 -28.29
C PRO A 122 -5.36 -5.18 -28.14
N GLU A 123 -4.86 -4.65 -29.26
CA GLU A 123 -3.81 -3.62 -29.26
C GLU A 123 -4.35 -2.22 -28.93
N SER A 124 -5.66 -2.01 -29.08
CA SER A 124 -6.34 -0.73 -28.83
C SER A 124 -6.81 -0.58 -27.38
N GLU A 125 -7.16 0.65 -27.00
CA GLU A 125 -7.83 0.92 -25.72
C GLU A 125 -9.10 0.09 -25.55
N ILE A 126 -9.38 -0.27 -24.30
CA ILE A 126 -10.55 -1.07 -23.96
C ILE A 126 -11.67 -0.18 -23.40
N ASN A 127 -12.91 -0.49 -23.80
CA ASN A 127 -14.09 0.20 -23.29
C ASN A 127 -14.54 -0.37 -21.93
N THR A 128 -14.31 -1.66 -21.69
CA THR A 128 -14.75 -2.38 -20.48
C THR A 128 -13.61 -3.15 -19.84
N LEU A 129 -13.36 -2.89 -18.55
CA LEU A 129 -12.29 -3.53 -17.78
C LEU A 129 -12.52 -5.04 -17.60
N GLU A 130 -13.77 -5.45 -17.45
CA GLU A 130 -14.20 -6.83 -17.26
C GLU A 130 -14.79 -7.34 -18.58
N LEU A 131 -14.26 -8.46 -19.08
CA LEU A 131 -14.74 -9.07 -20.33
C LEU A 131 -15.94 -9.98 -20.07
N ASN A 132 -16.77 -10.19 -21.09
CA ASN A 132 -17.86 -11.16 -21.00
C ASN A 132 -17.32 -12.56 -20.68
N GLY A 133 -17.92 -13.21 -19.68
CA GLY A 133 -17.49 -14.51 -19.17
C GLY A 133 -16.34 -14.44 -18.15
N SER A 134 -15.84 -13.25 -17.81
CA SER A 134 -14.86 -13.11 -16.73
C SER A 134 -15.51 -13.26 -15.36
N ARG A 135 -14.76 -13.83 -14.42
CA ARG A 135 -15.12 -13.94 -13.01
C ARG A 135 -14.10 -13.17 -12.19
N ILE A 136 -14.57 -12.36 -11.24
CA ILE A 136 -13.67 -11.75 -10.24
C ILE A 136 -13.08 -12.86 -9.37
N ALA A 137 -11.79 -13.10 -9.51
CA ALA A 137 -11.02 -14.05 -8.73
C ALA A 137 -10.63 -13.45 -7.37
N PHE A 138 -10.36 -12.14 -7.35
CA PHE A 138 -9.93 -11.43 -6.15
C PHE A 138 -10.27 -9.93 -6.24
N SER A 139 -10.58 -9.33 -5.09
CA SER A 139 -10.66 -7.89 -4.93
C SER A 139 -10.14 -7.47 -3.58
N THR A 140 -9.43 -6.33 -3.52
CA THR A 140 -9.04 -5.74 -2.25
C THR A 140 -10.17 -4.89 -1.67
N GLN A 141 -10.06 -4.60 -0.39
CA GLN A 141 -10.74 -3.44 0.21
C GLN A 141 -10.42 -2.16 -0.59
N GLN A 142 -11.39 -1.24 -0.57
CA GLN A 142 -11.21 0.11 -1.08
C GLN A 142 -10.41 0.98 -0.09
N TYR A 143 -9.36 1.61 -0.58
CA TYR A 143 -8.54 2.58 0.14
C TYR A 143 -8.67 3.94 -0.57
N PRO A 144 -9.43 4.89 0.00
CA PRO A 144 -9.56 6.23 -0.58
C PRO A 144 -8.21 6.94 -0.69
N GLY A 145 -7.89 7.50 -1.87
CA GLY A 145 -6.60 8.16 -2.12
C GLY A 145 -5.44 7.22 -2.44
N LEU A 146 -5.70 5.92 -2.63
CA LEU A 146 -4.76 4.99 -3.26
C LEU A 146 -4.74 5.28 -4.76
N GLU A 147 -3.55 5.37 -5.34
CA GLU A 147 -3.34 5.45 -6.78
C GLU A 147 -2.28 4.43 -7.18
N ILE A 148 -2.48 3.77 -8.33
CA ILE A 148 -1.56 2.78 -8.85
C ILE A 148 -1.33 3.06 -10.33
N SER A 149 -0.07 3.11 -10.73
CA SER A 149 0.36 3.26 -12.11
C SER A 149 1.18 2.06 -12.53
N PHE A 150 0.94 1.53 -13.73
CA PHE A 150 1.68 0.41 -14.28
C PHE A 150 2.49 0.84 -15.50
N ASN A 151 3.68 0.26 -15.64
CA ASN A 151 4.50 0.37 -16.84
C ASN A 151 4.96 -1.05 -17.24
N LEU A 152 4.87 -1.35 -18.53
CA LEU A 152 5.30 -2.64 -19.06
C LEU A 152 6.63 -2.46 -19.78
N GLY A 153 7.69 -3.00 -19.19
CA GLY A 153 8.99 -3.16 -19.84
C GLY A 153 9.03 -4.40 -20.73
N SER A 154 10.19 -4.67 -21.34
CA SER A 154 10.35 -5.82 -22.25
C SER A 154 10.20 -7.17 -21.54
N ASN A 155 10.71 -7.27 -20.30
CA ASN A 155 10.73 -8.50 -19.50
C ASN A 155 10.30 -8.26 -18.05
N GLU A 156 9.72 -7.11 -17.75
CA GLU A 156 9.33 -6.75 -16.39
C GLU A 156 8.08 -5.88 -16.39
N ILE A 157 7.33 -5.97 -15.30
CA ILE A 157 6.17 -5.12 -15.03
C ILE A 157 6.55 -4.23 -13.86
N ASP A 158 6.74 -2.95 -14.14
CA ASP A 158 6.94 -1.94 -13.11
C ASP A 158 5.60 -1.40 -12.65
N TYR A 159 5.48 -1.15 -11.35
CA TYR A 159 4.33 -0.43 -10.82
C TYR A 159 4.73 0.51 -9.70
N GLN A 160 3.94 1.56 -9.60
CA GLN A 160 4.06 2.57 -8.57
C GLN A 160 2.77 2.58 -7.74
N ILE A 161 2.91 2.51 -6.42
CA ILE A 161 1.80 2.64 -5.46
C ILE A 161 1.98 3.97 -4.73
N LEU A 162 1.00 4.85 -4.87
CA LEU A 162 0.93 6.11 -4.14
C LEU A 162 -0.23 6.04 -3.14
N TYR A 163 0.06 6.28 -1.86
CA TYR A 163 -0.97 6.36 -0.82
C TYR A 163 -0.57 7.38 0.25
N GLY A 164 -1.44 8.37 0.47
CA GLY A 164 -1.16 9.48 1.37
C GLY A 164 0.06 10.28 0.90
N ARG A 165 1.12 10.30 1.71
CA ARG A 165 2.40 10.95 1.36
C ARG A 165 3.50 9.97 0.97
N THR A 166 3.18 8.68 0.96
CA THR A 166 4.15 7.62 0.74
C THR A 166 4.02 7.09 -0.68
N ASN A 167 5.17 6.92 -1.32
CA ASN A 167 5.30 6.42 -2.67
C ASN A 167 6.19 5.18 -2.66
N HIS A 168 5.77 4.12 -3.34
CA HIS A 168 6.49 2.86 -3.41
C HIS A 168 6.59 2.41 -4.87
N TYR A 169 7.79 1.98 -5.24
CA TYR A 169 8.10 1.47 -6.56
C TYR A 169 8.56 0.03 -6.43
N ALA A 170 8.00 -0.83 -7.26
CA ALA A 170 8.39 -2.22 -7.35
C ALA A 170 8.30 -2.70 -8.80
N SER A 171 8.98 -3.80 -9.08
CA SER A 171 9.01 -4.42 -10.40
C SER A 171 8.90 -5.93 -10.24
N VAL A 172 8.14 -6.56 -11.13
CA VAL A 172 8.02 -8.01 -11.23
C VAL A 172 8.65 -8.46 -12.53
N ASN A 173 9.65 -9.32 -12.40
CA ASN A 173 10.34 -9.88 -13.55
C ASN A 173 9.49 -11.02 -14.17
N LEU A 174 9.32 -10.99 -15.48
CA LEU A 174 8.59 -11.99 -16.26
C LEU A 174 9.46 -13.21 -16.64
N LEU A 175 10.70 -13.28 -16.15
CA LEU A 175 11.60 -14.39 -16.42
C LEU A 175 10.98 -15.74 -16.03
N ALA A 176 11.08 -16.69 -16.96
CA ALA A 176 10.60 -18.05 -16.83
C ALA A 176 11.07 -18.67 -15.51
N ILE A 177 10.14 -19.04 -14.65
CA ILE A 177 10.37 -20.13 -13.71
C ILE A 177 10.64 -21.35 -14.59
N LYS A 178 11.91 -21.69 -14.75
CA LYS A 178 12.37 -22.91 -15.42
C LYS A 178 12.03 -24.14 -14.60
#